data_AF-A0A1X3P9D1-F1
#
_entry.id   AF-A0A1X3P9D1-F1
#
_cell.length_a   1.000
_cell.length_b   1.000
_cell.length_c   1.000
_cell.angle_alpha   90.00
_cell.angle_beta   90.00
_cell.angle_gamma   90.00
#
_symmetry.space_group_name_H-M   'P 1'
#
loop_
_entity.id
_entity.type
_entity.pdbx_description
1 polymer ?
#
loop_
_entity_poly.entity_id
_entity_poly.type
_entity_poly.pdbx_seq_one_letter_code
_entity_poly.pdbx_strand_id
1 'polypeptide(L)'
;MERHDSGGPRGGLALTLRWLFSAVVILHALMVLAQPFLAGGSLDGHAVPLLAHAAVGGTLILVSMVLVVLGVLAWMPGGGSAWAPVMALGLVILEIAQVALGHLHLLSIHVPLGVVITLLAAGLCLVALRRPRPRSRRTRTTLPARHDVDPVSHPLARPVPTGGPHG
;
A
#
# COMPACT_ATOMS: atom_id res chain seq x y z
N MET A 1 -26.37 -27.00 1.83
CA MET A 1 -26.32 -25.58 2.23
C MET A 1 -25.02 -25.01 1.69
N GLU A 2 -24.97 -24.82 0.37
CA GLU A 2 -23.78 -24.34 -0.37
C GLU A 2 -23.71 -22.82 -0.26
N ARG A 3 -22.57 -22.32 0.22
CA ARG A 3 -22.26 -20.90 0.13
C ARG A 3 -21.85 -20.63 -1.31
N HIS A 4 -22.71 -19.93 -2.04
CA HIS A 4 -22.32 -19.26 -3.27
C HIS A 4 -21.38 -18.10 -2.90
N ASP A 5 -20.07 -18.38 -2.94
CA ASP A 5 -19.01 -17.39 -2.80
C ASP A 5 -19.04 -16.45 -4.01
N SER A 6 -19.92 -15.46 -3.96
CA SER A 6 -20.03 -14.39 -4.93
C SER A 6 -18.97 -13.33 -4.65
N GLY A 7 -17.72 -13.68 -4.92
CA GLY A 7 -16.71 -12.69 -5.28
C GLY A 7 -17.16 -12.03 -6.59
N GLY A 8 -18.01 -10.99 -6.50
CA GLY A 8 -18.57 -10.34 -7.69
C GLY A 8 -17.46 -9.86 -8.65
N PRO A 9 -17.76 -9.62 -9.94
CA PRO A 9 -16.78 -9.29 -10.98
C PRO A 9 -15.76 -8.19 -10.59
N ARG A 10 -16.19 -7.27 -9.72
CA ARG A 10 -15.38 -6.17 -9.18
C ARG A 10 -14.23 -6.63 -8.28
N GLY A 11 -14.41 -7.72 -7.52
CA GLY A 11 -13.37 -8.29 -6.65
C GLY A 11 -12.26 -8.98 -7.44
N GLY A 12 -12.62 -9.71 -8.50
CA GLY A 12 -11.68 -10.34 -9.41
C GLY A 12 -10.83 -9.30 -10.16
N LEU A 13 -11.46 -8.28 -10.74
CA LEU A 13 -10.76 -7.20 -11.45
C LEU A 13 -9.75 -6.47 -10.53
N ALA A 14 -10.14 -6.13 -9.30
CA ALA A 14 -9.25 -5.45 -8.37
C ALA A 14 -8.03 -6.30 -7.98
N LEU A 15 -8.21 -7.61 -7.84
CA LEU A 15 -7.11 -8.54 -7.58
C LEU A 15 -6.17 -8.64 -8.79
N THR A 16 -6.72 -8.75 -10.00
CA THR A 16 -5.95 -8.79 -11.25
C THR A 16 -5.15 -7.50 -11.44
N LEU A 17 -5.76 -6.33 -11.27
CA LEU A 17 -5.08 -5.03 -11.37
C LEU A 17 -3.96 -4.91 -10.33
N ARG A 18 -4.18 -5.37 -9.10
CA ARG A 18 -3.12 -5.37 -8.06
C ARG A 18 -1.97 -6.32 -8.41
N TRP A 19 -2.26 -7.48 -8.97
CA TRP A 19 -1.25 -8.42 -9.45
C TRP A 19 -0.43 -7.82 -10.61
N LEU A 20 -1.09 -7.23 -11.60
CA LEU A 20 -0.44 -6.55 -12.72
C LEU A 20 0.44 -5.39 -12.22
N PHE A 21 -0.08 -4.54 -11.33
CA PHE A 21 0.71 -3.47 -10.72
C PHE A 21 1.95 -4.03 -10.01
N SER A 22 1.80 -5.11 -9.25
CA SER A 22 2.91 -5.76 -8.53
C SER A 22 3.96 -6.33 -9.49
N ALA A 23 3.54 -6.96 -10.59
CA ALA A 23 4.46 -7.48 -11.60
C ALA A 23 5.24 -6.35 -12.28
N VAL A 24 4.55 -5.28 -12.68
CA VAL A 24 5.17 -4.13 -13.35
C VAL A 24 6.12 -3.38 -12.40
N VAL A 25 5.77 -3.23 -11.12
CA VAL A 25 6.64 -2.52 -10.18
C VAL A 25 7.87 -3.35 -9.80
N ILE A 26 7.77 -4.68 -9.80
CA ILE A 26 8.95 -5.55 -9.67
C ILE A 26 9.88 -5.33 -10.88
N LEU A 27 9.34 -5.39 -12.09
CA LEU A 27 10.12 -5.16 -13.31
C LEU A 27 10.80 -3.78 -13.29
N HIS A 28 10.04 -2.74 -12.95
CA HIS A 28 10.55 -1.38 -12.81
C HIS A 28 11.70 -1.31 -11.78
N ALA A 29 11.51 -1.86 -10.59
CA ALA A 29 12.54 -1.87 -9.54
C ALA A 29 13.81 -2.61 -9.98
N LEU A 30 13.69 -3.75 -10.68
CA LEU A 30 14.83 -4.48 -11.22
C LEU A 30 15.57 -3.66 -12.28
N MET A 31 14.85 -2.98 -13.17
CA MET A 31 15.45 -2.10 -14.18
C MET A 31 16.18 -0.93 -13.53
N VAL A 32 15.60 -0.28 -12.52
CA VAL A 32 16.25 0.81 -11.77
C VAL A 32 17.49 0.29 -11.03
N LEU A 33 17.43 -0.88 -10.39
CA LEU A 33 18.58 -1.49 -9.72
C LEU A 33 19.71 -1.89 -10.68
N ALA A 34 19.41 -2.14 -11.96
CA ALA A 34 20.42 -2.39 -12.97
C ALA A 34 21.15 -1.11 -13.42
N GLN A 35 20.51 0.07 -13.31
CA GLN A 35 21.06 1.34 -13.82
C GLN A 35 22.46 1.69 -13.27
N PRO A 36 22.77 1.54 -11.97
CA PRO A 36 24.10 1.86 -11.44
C PRO A 36 25.21 0.97 -12.00
N PHE A 37 24.92 -0.30 -12.31
CA PHE A 37 25.92 -1.20 -12.91
C PHE A 37 26.21 -0.80 -14.36
N LEU A 38 25.17 -0.44 -15.12
CA LEU A 38 25.33 0.04 -16.50
C LEU A 38 26.05 1.39 -16.56
N ALA A 39 25.73 2.29 -15.62
CA ALA A 39 26.42 3.58 -15.46
C ALA A 39 27.88 3.39 -15.00
N GLY A 40 28.14 2.47 -14.07
CA GLY A 40 29.51 2.17 -13.64
C GLY A 40 30.37 1.67 -14.79
N GLY A 41 29.86 0.71 -15.58
CA GLY A 41 30.57 0.21 -16.75
C GLY A 41 30.81 1.26 -17.85
N SER A 42 29.95 2.29 -17.95
CA SER A 42 30.19 3.39 -18.89
C SER A 42 31.28 4.35 -18.40
N LEU A 43 31.41 4.55 -17.08
CA LEU A 43 32.51 5.31 -16.48
C LEU A 43 33.86 4.60 -16.64
N ASP A 44 33.86 3.27 -16.74
CA ASP A 44 35.05 2.48 -17.11
C ASP A 44 35.42 2.59 -18.61
N GLY A 45 34.68 3.39 -19.38
CA GLY A 45 34.97 3.68 -20.80
C GLY A 45 34.29 2.73 -21.79
N HIS A 46 33.41 1.84 -21.34
CA HIS A 46 32.72 0.90 -22.23
C HIS A 46 31.48 1.53 -22.89
N ALA A 47 31.44 1.50 -24.24
CA ALA A 47 30.33 2.07 -25.01
C ALA A 47 29.01 1.27 -24.87
N VAL A 48 29.08 -0.05 -24.72
CA VAL A 48 27.88 -0.91 -24.65
C VAL A 48 27.06 -0.65 -23.37
N PRO A 49 27.65 -0.62 -22.16
CA PRO A 49 26.95 -0.22 -20.95
C PRO A 49 26.34 1.18 -21.02
N LEU A 50 27.00 2.14 -21.69
CA LEU A 50 26.44 3.49 -21.87
C LEU A 50 25.15 3.46 -22.71
N LEU A 51 25.18 2.75 -23.84
CA LEU A 51 24.01 2.63 -24.72
C LEU A 51 22.86 1.91 -24.00
N ALA A 52 23.19 0.84 -23.27
CA ALA A 52 22.22 0.10 -22.46
C ALA A 52 21.64 0.95 -21.32
N HIS A 53 22.48 1.74 -20.63
CA HIS A 53 22.06 2.66 -19.58
C HIS A 53 21.03 3.65 -20.12
N ALA A 54 21.33 4.30 -21.25
CA ALA A 54 20.42 5.23 -21.90
C ALA A 54 19.11 4.58 -22.35
N ALA A 55 19.18 3.40 -22.99
CA ALA A 55 18.00 2.67 -23.46
C ALA A 55 17.08 2.24 -22.30
N VAL A 56 17.66 1.69 -21.23
CA VAL A 56 16.90 1.29 -20.03
C VAL A 56 16.33 2.52 -19.32
N GLY A 57 17.10 3.62 -19.24
CA GLY A 57 16.65 4.89 -18.67
C GLY A 57 15.43 5.48 -19.37
N GLY A 58 15.43 5.50 -20.72
CA GLY A 58 14.26 5.91 -21.49
C GLY A 58 13.07 4.96 -21.33
N THR A 59 13.33 3.66 -21.23
CA THR A 59 12.27 2.65 -21.05
C THR A 59 11.60 2.74 -19.67
N LEU A 60 12.36 3.09 -18.63
CA LEU A 60 11.84 3.27 -17.26
C LEU A 60 10.68 4.27 -17.22
N ILE A 61 10.74 5.35 -17.97
CA ILE A 61 9.65 6.35 -18.08
C ILE A 61 8.37 5.70 -18.59
N LEU A 62 8.45 4.86 -19.63
CA LEU A 62 7.28 4.18 -20.17
C LEU A 62 6.69 3.19 -19.16
N VAL A 63 7.56 2.45 -18.47
CA VAL A 63 7.14 1.49 -17.44
C VAL A 63 6.49 2.21 -16.24
N SER A 64 7.02 3.35 -15.81
CA SER A 64 6.44 4.15 -14.72
C SER A 64 5.11 4.79 -15.14
N MET A 65 4.93 5.18 -16.40
CA MET A 65 3.62 5.59 -16.92
C MET A 65 2.58 4.46 -16.86
N VAL A 66 2.99 3.21 -17.18
CA VAL A 66 2.11 2.04 -17.02
C VAL A 66 1.74 1.84 -15.54
N LEU A 67 2.67 2.05 -14.60
CA LEU A 67 2.37 2.02 -13.17
C LEU A 67 1.34 3.09 -12.77
N VAL A 68 1.41 4.29 -13.32
CA VAL A 68 0.38 5.33 -13.08
C VAL A 68 -0.98 4.83 -13.52
N VAL A 69 -1.09 4.31 -14.74
CA VAL A 69 -2.36 3.80 -15.28
C VAL A 69 -2.91 2.67 -14.41
N LEU A 70 -2.11 1.67 -14.09
CA LEU A 70 -2.51 0.55 -13.25
C LEU A 70 -2.89 1.01 -11.83
N GLY A 71 -2.15 1.97 -11.26
CA GLY A 71 -2.43 2.56 -9.96
C GLY A 71 -3.77 3.32 -9.93
N VAL A 72 -4.05 4.11 -10.97
CA VAL A 72 -5.32 4.84 -11.11
C VAL A 72 -6.48 3.86 -11.30
N LEU A 73 -6.32 2.85 -12.15
CA LEU A 73 -7.33 1.82 -12.38
C LEU A 73 -7.59 0.97 -11.14
N ALA A 74 -6.59 0.73 -10.29
CA ALA A 74 -6.79 0.05 -9.01
C ALA A 74 -7.45 0.95 -7.95
N TRP A 75 -7.26 2.27 -8.04
CA TRP A 75 -7.85 3.25 -7.12
C TRP A 75 -9.33 3.53 -7.41
N MET A 76 -9.69 3.85 -8.67
CA MET A 76 -11.02 4.38 -9.00
C MET A 76 -12.21 3.43 -8.76
N PRO A 77 -12.16 2.13 -9.13
CA PRO A 77 -13.31 1.23 -8.98
C PRO A 77 -13.35 0.47 -7.64
N GLY A 78 -12.23 0.45 -6.90
CA GLY A 78 -12.00 -0.50 -5.80
C GLY A 78 -11.76 0.10 -4.42
N GLY A 79 -11.76 1.43 -4.27
CA GLY A 79 -11.46 2.09 -2.99
C GLY A 79 -10.02 1.89 -2.51
N GLY A 80 -9.10 1.63 -3.45
CA GLY A 80 -7.67 1.53 -3.17
C GLY A 80 -7.09 2.83 -2.62
N SER A 81 -5.85 2.80 -2.13
CA SER A 81 -5.19 4.04 -1.69
C SER A 81 -4.65 4.81 -2.89
N ALA A 82 -4.98 6.11 -2.99
CA ALA A 82 -4.46 7.02 -4.02
C ALA A 82 -2.93 7.20 -3.96
N TRP A 83 -2.28 6.70 -2.91
CA TRP A 83 -0.82 6.84 -2.74
C TRP A 83 -0.03 6.20 -3.89
N ALA A 84 -0.50 5.06 -4.42
CA ALA A 84 0.24 4.30 -5.44
C ALA A 84 0.34 5.06 -6.78
N PRO A 85 -0.76 5.56 -7.37
CA PRO A 85 -0.66 6.37 -8.58
C PRO A 85 0.09 7.69 -8.36
N VAL A 86 0.00 8.30 -7.17
CA VAL A 86 0.75 9.53 -6.85
C VAL A 86 2.26 9.27 -6.83
N MET A 87 2.72 8.17 -6.19
CA MET A 87 4.14 7.81 -6.23
C MET A 87 4.62 7.45 -7.62
N ALA A 88 3.83 6.67 -8.37
CA ALA A 88 4.16 6.31 -9.75
C ALA A 88 4.32 7.58 -10.62
N LEU A 89 3.44 8.57 -10.44
CA LEU A 89 3.53 9.85 -11.15
C LEU A 89 4.78 10.63 -10.74
N GLY A 90 5.11 10.64 -9.44
CA GLY A 90 6.36 11.22 -8.95
C GLY A 90 7.59 10.57 -9.59
N LEU A 91 7.60 9.24 -9.74
CA LEU A 91 8.68 8.52 -10.42
C LEU A 91 8.80 8.93 -11.89
N VAL A 92 7.69 9.05 -12.63
CA VAL A 92 7.72 9.53 -14.04
C VAL A 92 8.41 10.89 -14.12
N ILE A 93 8.03 11.85 -13.26
CA ILE A 93 8.60 13.20 -13.26
C ILE A 93 10.10 13.16 -12.95
N LEU A 94 10.48 12.40 -11.92
CA LEU A 94 11.88 12.25 -11.51
C LEU A 94 12.72 11.58 -12.61
N GLU A 95 12.20 10.58 -13.30
CA GLU A 95 12.88 9.88 -14.39
C GLU A 95 13.06 10.76 -15.63
N ILE A 96 12.05 11.57 -15.98
CA ILE A 96 12.19 12.56 -17.05
C ILE A 96 13.30 13.56 -16.70
N ALA A 97 13.28 14.11 -15.48
CA ALA A 97 14.34 14.99 -15.00
C ALA A 97 15.70 14.28 -15.03
N GLN A 98 15.74 13.00 -14.67
CA GLN A 98 16.96 12.22 -14.64
C GLN A 98 17.58 12.02 -16.02
N VAL A 99 16.76 11.67 -17.01
CA VAL A 99 17.21 11.52 -18.40
C VAL A 99 17.71 12.85 -18.94
N ALA A 100 17.03 13.96 -18.64
CA ALA A 100 17.48 15.30 -19.04
C ALA A 100 18.83 15.66 -18.41
N LEU A 101 19.00 15.46 -17.09
CA LEU A 101 20.27 15.70 -16.39
C LEU A 101 21.41 14.84 -16.94
N GLY A 102 21.12 13.59 -17.32
CA GLY A 102 22.09 12.69 -17.97
C GLY A 102 22.56 13.22 -19.32
N HIS A 103 21.65 13.69 -20.18
CA HIS A 103 21.99 14.31 -21.47
C HIS A 103 22.76 15.63 -21.32
N LEU A 104 22.48 16.38 -20.24
CA LEU A 104 23.19 17.61 -19.90
C LEU A 104 24.54 17.35 -19.20
N HIS A 105 24.90 16.09 -18.96
CA HIS A 105 26.14 15.69 -18.29
C HIS A 105 26.31 16.28 -16.87
N LEU A 106 25.20 16.58 -16.19
CA LEU A 106 25.18 17.15 -14.85
C LEU A 106 25.29 16.05 -13.78
N LEU A 107 26.41 15.31 -13.80
CA LEU A 107 26.64 14.11 -12.97
C LEU A 107 26.47 14.36 -11.47
N SER A 108 26.86 15.55 -10.99
CA SER A 108 26.75 15.96 -9.58
C SER A 108 25.31 15.99 -9.06
N ILE A 109 24.32 16.12 -9.95
CA ILE A 109 22.89 16.11 -9.61
C ILE A 109 22.24 14.81 -10.07
N HIS A 110 22.63 14.33 -11.27
CA HIS A 110 22.11 13.11 -11.86
C HIS A 110 22.32 11.88 -10.95
N VAL A 111 23.54 11.69 -10.44
CA VAL A 111 23.88 10.52 -9.61
C VAL A 111 23.11 10.53 -8.27
N PRO A 112 23.09 11.61 -7.48
CA PRO A 112 22.27 11.64 -6.26
C PRO A 112 20.77 11.46 -6.52
N LEU A 113 20.23 12.09 -7.57
CA LEU A 113 18.83 11.88 -7.96
C LEU A 113 18.57 10.40 -8.29
N GLY A 114 19.56 9.70 -8.84
CA GLY A 114 19.43 8.29 -9.25
C GLY A 114 19.32 7.36 -8.06
N VAL A 115 20.05 7.68 -6.99
CA VAL A 115 19.92 6.99 -5.71
C VAL A 115 18.53 7.23 -5.12
N VAL A 116 18.02 8.47 -5.15
CA VAL A 116 16.67 8.79 -4.66
C VAL A 116 15.61 7.99 -5.42
N ILE A 117 15.67 7.97 -6.75
CA ILE A 117 14.74 7.20 -7.59
C ILE A 117 14.83 5.70 -7.25
N THR A 118 16.04 5.16 -7.10
CA THR A 118 16.26 3.76 -6.70
C THR A 118 15.58 3.42 -5.39
N LEU A 119 15.74 4.27 -4.37
CA LEU A 119 15.13 4.05 -3.06
C LEU A 119 13.60 4.17 -3.10
N LEU A 120 13.06 5.14 -3.84
CA LEU A 120 11.62 5.30 -4.02
C LEU A 120 11.01 4.11 -4.77
N ALA A 121 11.63 3.66 -5.86
CA ALA A 121 11.18 2.50 -6.64
C ALA A 121 11.21 1.22 -5.81
N ALA A 122 12.29 0.98 -5.07
CA ALA A 122 12.40 -0.16 -4.15
C ALA A 122 11.34 -0.09 -3.04
N GLY A 123 11.13 1.09 -2.45
CA GLY A 123 10.10 1.31 -1.43
C GLY A 123 8.69 1.06 -1.96
N LEU A 124 8.36 1.58 -3.15
CA LEU A 124 7.07 1.35 -3.81
C LEU A 124 6.86 -0.14 -4.10
N CYS A 125 7.87 -0.84 -4.61
CA CYS A 125 7.85 -2.28 -4.84
C CYS A 125 7.59 -3.05 -3.55
N LEU A 126 8.32 -2.75 -2.48
CA LEU A 126 8.14 -3.39 -1.17
C LEU A 126 6.72 -3.16 -0.62
N VAL A 127 6.16 -1.95 -0.75
CA VAL A 127 4.80 -1.66 -0.30
C VAL A 127 3.76 -2.40 -1.14
N ALA A 128 3.94 -2.47 -2.46
CA ALA A 128 3.04 -3.18 -3.37
C ALA A 128 2.94 -4.68 -3.04
N LEU A 129 4.05 -5.28 -2.59
CA LEU A 129 4.11 -6.71 -2.24
C LEU A 129 3.58 -7.03 -0.83
N ARG A 130 3.29 -6.03 0.01
CA ARG A 130 2.72 -6.27 1.35
C ARG A 130 1.28 -6.78 1.23
N ARG A 131 1.02 -7.98 1.79
CA ARG A 131 -0.34 -8.53 1.88
C ARG A 131 -1.17 -7.72 2.89
N PRO A 132 -2.41 -7.32 2.56
CA PRO A 132 -3.32 -6.78 3.56
C PRO A 132 -3.52 -7.82 4.67
N ARG A 133 -3.21 -7.46 5.91
CA ARG A 133 -3.52 -8.34 7.05
C ARG A 133 -5.03 -8.55 7.06
N PRO A 134 -5.53 -9.79 7.17
CA PRO A 134 -6.94 -10.04 7.38
C PRO A 134 -7.34 -9.22 8.60
N ARG A 135 -8.25 -8.26 8.42
CA ARG A 135 -8.81 -7.51 9.54
C ARG A 135 -9.55 -8.58 10.33
N SER A 136 -8.95 -9.06 11.42
CA SER A 136 -9.62 -9.94 12.38
C SER A 136 -10.95 -9.25 12.64
N ARG A 137 -12.03 -9.87 12.15
CA ARG A 137 -13.38 -9.43 12.37
C ARG A 137 -13.50 -9.53 13.88
N ARG A 138 -13.25 -8.43 14.58
CA ARG A 138 -13.51 -8.30 16.00
C ARG A 138 -14.98 -8.59 16.10
N THR A 139 -15.29 -9.84 16.39
CA THR A 139 -16.62 -10.29 16.75
C THR A 139 -16.98 -9.34 17.86
N ARG A 140 -17.81 -8.35 17.53
CA ARG A 140 -18.54 -7.60 18.53
C ARG A 140 -19.42 -8.69 19.12
N THR A 141 -18.89 -9.40 20.11
CA THR A 141 -19.68 -10.19 21.02
C THR A 141 -20.60 -9.16 21.64
N THR A 142 -21.77 -9.00 21.04
CA THR A 142 -22.93 -8.48 21.71
C THR A 142 -23.06 -9.38 22.93
N LEU A 143 -22.54 -8.89 24.07
CA LEU A 143 -22.93 -9.44 25.35
C LEU A 143 -24.46 -9.50 25.30
N PRO A 144 -25.09 -10.68 25.43
CA PRO A 144 -26.54 -10.75 25.49
C PRO A 144 -26.98 -9.80 26.61
N ALA A 145 -27.93 -8.93 26.29
CA ALA A 145 -28.55 -8.05 27.25
C ALA A 145 -28.90 -8.90 28.47
N ARG A 146 -28.30 -8.57 29.61
CA ARG A 146 -28.74 -9.13 30.90
C ARG A 146 -30.20 -8.73 31.04
N HIS A 147 -31.08 -9.68 30.78
CA HIS A 147 -32.41 -9.71 31.34
C HIS A 147 -32.23 -10.18 32.79
N ASP A 148 -31.68 -9.31 33.64
CA ASP A 148 -31.80 -9.50 35.09
C ASP A 148 -33.20 -9.01 35.47
N VAL A 149 -34.05 -10.01 35.62
CA VAL A 149 -35.30 -10.09 36.37
C VAL A 149 -35.43 -9.03 37.49
N ASP A 150 -36.42 -8.14 37.37
CA ASP A 150 -37.20 -7.69 38.55
C ASP A 150 -38.41 -8.63 38.63
N PRO A 151 -38.68 -9.31 39.77
CA PRO A 151 -39.47 -8.66 40.82
C PRO A 151 -39.32 -9.25 42.25
N VAL A 152 -39.22 -8.43 43.30
CA VAL A 152 -39.98 -8.69 44.55
C VAL A 152 -40.36 -7.35 45.21
N SER A 153 -41.60 -6.94 45.00
CA SER A 153 -42.30 -5.99 45.87
C SER A 153 -42.63 -6.68 47.20
N HIS A 154 -41.97 -6.30 48.29
CA HIS A 154 -42.39 -6.68 49.64
C HIS A 154 -43.23 -5.54 50.25
N PRO A 155 -44.53 -5.75 50.55
CA PRO A 155 -45.37 -4.73 51.19
C PRO A 155 -45.04 -4.58 52.68
N LEU A 156 -44.99 -3.33 53.14
CA LEU A 156 -44.89 -2.90 54.53
C LEU A 156 -46.18 -3.21 55.33
N ALA A 157 -46.04 -3.83 56.52
CA ALA A 157 -46.86 -3.59 57.73
C ALA A 157 -46.33 -4.47 58.89
N ARG A 158 -46.22 -4.09 60.17
CA ARG A 158 -46.35 -2.85 60.96
C ARG A 158 -45.82 -3.15 62.40
N PRO A 159 -45.75 -2.19 63.35
CA PRO A 159 -44.86 -2.19 64.52
C PRO A 159 -45.52 -2.67 65.83
N VAL A 160 -44.73 -3.11 66.82
CA VAL A 160 -44.99 -2.99 68.28
C VAL A 160 -43.67 -3.06 69.07
N PRO A 161 -43.29 -2.03 69.85
CA PRO A 161 -42.35 -2.15 70.97
C PRO A 161 -43.12 -2.13 72.29
N THR A 162 -43.01 -3.19 73.10
CA THR A 162 -43.52 -3.22 74.47
C THR A 162 -42.52 -3.90 75.42
N GLY A 163 -42.08 -3.14 76.43
CA GLY A 163 -41.45 -3.62 77.67
C GLY A 163 -39.91 -3.54 77.66
N GLY A 164 -39.22 -2.91 78.61
CA GLY A 164 -39.63 -2.43 79.93
C GLY A 164 -38.45 -1.73 80.65
N PRO A 165 -38.62 -1.32 81.91
CA PRO A 165 -37.77 -0.34 82.61
C PRO A 165 -36.78 -1.00 83.57
N HIS A 166 -35.50 -0.62 83.57
CA HIS A 166 -34.58 -0.91 84.68
C HIS A 166 -33.41 0.08 84.71
N GLY A 167 -33.17 0.67 85.89
CA GLY A 167 -31.86 1.17 86.34
C GLY A 167 -31.70 2.67 86.31
#